data_AF-A0A381TV50-F1
#
_entry.id   AF-A0A381TV50-F1
#
_cell.length_a   1.000
_cell.length_b   1.000
_cell.length_c   1.000
_cell.angle_alpha   90.00
_cell.angle_beta   90.00
_cell.angle_gamma   90.00
#
_symmetry.space_group_name_H-M   'P 1'
#
loop_
_entity.id
_entity.type
_entity.pdbx_description
1 polymer ?
#
loop_
_entity_poly.entity_id
_entity_poly.type
_entity_poly.pdbx_seq_one_letter_code
_entity_poly.pdbx_strand_id
1 'polypeptide(L)'
;VRVIDAQIHLWARETSDRPWPEYGRSYAHGKELLADEAISRMDDAGVDAAILVPPSWEGDRNDVCLDAAIRHPQRFAVMGRFP
;
A
#
# COMPACT_ATOMS: atom_id res chain seq x y z
N VAL A 1 6.62 18.37 15.16
CA VAL A 1 7.38 17.12 14.92
C VAL A 1 6.71 16.44 13.74
N ARG A 2 7.47 15.77 12.85
CA ARG A 2 6.89 14.96 11.76
C ARG A 2 6.98 13.49 12.14
N VAL A 3 5.86 12.78 12.18
CA VAL A 3 5.76 11.34 12.44
C VAL A 3 5.66 10.62 11.10
N ILE A 4 6.60 9.70 10.86
CA ILE A 4 6.64 8.90 9.64
C ILE A 4 6.51 7.44 10.03
N ASP A 5 5.50 6.76 9.52
CA ASP A 5 5.40 5.31 9.60
C ASP A 5 6.34 4.70 8.56
N ALA A 6 7.35 3.97 9.04
CA ALA A 6 8.38 3.41 8.18
C ALA A 6 7.88 2.21 7.33
N GLN A 7 6.67 1.70 7.56
CA GLN A 7 6.14 0.60 6.78
C GLN A 7 4.62 0.45 6.86
N ILE A 8 3.94 0.68 5.74
CA ILE A 8 2.57 0.23 5.51
C ILE A 8 2.42 -0.46 4.14
N HIS A 9 1.30 -1.15 3.94
CA HIS A 9 0.97 -1.82 2.68
C HIS A 9 -0.29 -1.18 2.08
N LEU A 10 -0.29 -0.96 0.76
CA LEU A 10 -1.51 -0.73 -0.03
C LEU A 10 -1.67 -1.88 -1.01
N TRP A 11 -2.90 -2.30 -1.26
CA TRP A 11 -3.22 -3.36 -2.21
C TRP A 11 -4.59 -3.13 -2.83
N ALA A 12 -4.71 -3.43 -4.12
CA ALA A 12 -5.99 -3.38 -4.81
C ALA A 12 -6.74 -4.70 -4.65
N ARG A 13 -8.07 -4.60 -4.74
CA ARG A 13 -8.96 -5.75 -4.74
C ARG A 13 -8.57 -6.79 -5.78
N GLU A 14 -8.61 -8.04 -5.35
CA GLU A 14 -8.52 -9.17 -6.25
C GLU A 14 -9.72 -9.21 -7.21
N THR A 15 -9.42 -9.37 -8.50
CA THR A 15 -10.41 -9.57 -9.57
C THR A 15 -9.95 -10.67 -10.52
N SER A 16 -10.80 -11.07 -11.47
CA SER A 16 -10.40 -12.00 -12.54
C SER A 16 -9.21 -11.49 -13.35
N ASP A 17 -9.10 -10.17 -13.52
CA ASP A 17 -8.03 -9.53 -14.31
C ASP A 17 -6.80 -9.16 -13.45
N ARG A 18 -6.97 -9.16 -12.12
CA ARG A 18 -5.93 -8.96 -11.11
C ARG A 18 -6.02 -10.07 -10.06
N PRO A 19 -5.73 -11.33 -10.42
CA PRO A 19 -5.66 -12.40 -9.44
C PRO A 19 -4.45 -12.15 -8.52
N TRP A 20 -4.65 -12.37 -7.23
CA TRP A 20 -3.56 -12.44 -6.25
C TRP A 20 -2.87 -13.81 -6.36
N PRO A 21 -1.54 -13.90 -6.12
CA PRO A 21 -0.86 -15.18 -6.08
C PRO A 21 -1.35 -16.07 -4.94
N GLU A 22 -1.46 -17.36 -5.20
CA GLU A 22 -1.97 -18.35 -4.25
C GLU A 22 -1.15 -18.40 -2.95
N TYR A 23 0.18 -18.29 -3.05
CA TYR A 23 1.09 -18.36 -1.91
C TYR A 23 0.95 -17.21 -0.91
N GLY A 24 0.27 -16.12 -1.28
CA GLY A 24 0.14 -14.92 -0.44
C GLY A 24 -1.28 -14.58 0.01
N ARG A 25 -2.30 -15.07 -0.70
CA ARG A 25 -3.70 -14.62 -0.57
C ARG A 25 -4.24 -14.69 0.88
N SER A 26 -3.84 -15.67 1.68
CA SER A 26 -4.32 -15.84 3.06
C SER A 26 -3.79 -14.80 4.05
N TYR A 27 -2.75 -14.04 3.69
CA TYR A 27 -2.16 -13.01 4.56
C TYR A 27 -2.82 -11.62 4.40
N ALA A 28 -3.71 -11.45 3.41
CA ALA A 28 -4.34 -10.18 3.16
C ALA A 28 -5.33 -9.81 4.29
N HIS A 29 -5.13 -8.64 4.89
CA HIS A 29 -6.01 -8.11 5.94
C HIS A 29 -7.21 -7.35 5.37
N GLY A 30 -8.00 -8.04 4.55
CA GLY A 30 -9.19 -7.48 3.92
C GLY A 30 -9.10 -7.44 2.40
N LYS A 31 -10.16 -6.89 1.78
CA LYS A 31 -10.36 -6.93 0.33
C LYS A 31 -9.42 -5.99 -0.42
N GLU A 32 -9.14 -4.82 0.14
CA GLU A 32 -8.25 -3.79 -0.42
C GLU A 32 -7.91 -2.78 0.67
N LEU A 33 -6.83 -2.03 0.48
CA LEU A 33 -6.54 -0.80 1.19
C LEU A 33 -5.87 0.16 0.20
N LEU A 34 -6.54 1.27 -0.10
CA LEU A 34 -6.10 2.26 -1.07
C LEU A 34 -5.69 3.57 -0.39
N ALA A 35 -5.05 4.46 -1.16
CA ALA A 35 -4.44 5.68 -0.66
C ALA A 35 -5.37 6.55 0.20
N ASP A 36 -6.61 6.78 -0.23
CA ASP A 36 -7.54 7.67 0.47
C ASP A 36 -7.92 7.14 1.86
N GLU A 37 -8.20 5.84 1.95
CA GLU A 37 -8.50 5.18 3.23
C GLU A 37 -7.26 5.14 4.12
N ALA A 38 -6.08 4.84 3.56
CA ALA A 38 -4.83 4.86 4.31
C ALA A 38 -4.52 6.26 4.87
N ILE A 39 -4.71 7.31 4.06
CA ILE A 39 -4.56 8.70 4.49
C ILE A 39 -5.50 9.02 5.64
N SER A 40 -6.78 8.65 5.54
CA SER A 40 -7.76 8.86 6.61
C SER A 40 -7.30 8.20 7.92
N ARG A 41 -6.85 6.94 7.85
CA ARG A 41 -6.37 6.20 9.04
C ARG A 41 -5.08 6.80 9.61
N MET A 42 -4.18 7.27 8.75
CA MET A 42 -2.95 7.96 9.16
C MET A 42 -3.28 9.27 9.87
N ASP A 43 -4.22 10.05 9.34
CA ASP A 43 -4.64 11.32 9.93
C ASP A 43 -5.26 11.10 11.32
N ASP A 44 -6.11 10.08 11.48
CA ASP A 44 -6.69 9.68 12.77
C ASP A 44 -5.61 9.24 13.78
N ALA A 45 -4.52 8.64 13.31
CA ALA A 45 -3.40 8.17 14.12
C ALA A 45 -2.32 9.25 14.38
N GLY A 46 -2.42 10.43 13.76
CA GLY A 46 -1.39 11.47 13.84
C GLY A 46 -0.09 11.14 13.09
N VAL A 47 -0.18 10.36 12.02
CA VAL A 47 0.94 10.00 11.12
C VAL A 47 0.95 10.93 9.91
N ASP A 48 2.03 11.66 9.70
CA ASP A 48 2.12 12.66 8.63
C ASP A 48 2.46 12.04 7.25
N ALA A 49 3.25 10.97 7.25
CA ALA A 49 3.67 10.28 6.02
C ALA A 49 4.00 8.81 6.28
N ALA A 50 4.02 7.99 5.24
CA ALA A 50 4.38 6.59 5.34
C ALA A 50 5.23 6.09 4.17
N ILE A 51 6.08 5.11 4.43
CA ILE A 51 6.75 4.34 3.38
C ILE A 51 5.87 3.15 2.99
N LEU A 52 5.50 3.11 1.72
CA LEU A 52 4.72 2.04 1.13
C LEU A 52 5.66 0.89 0.74
N VAL A 53 5.41 -0.29 1.28
CA VAL A 53 6.07 -1.53 0.88
C VAL A 53 5.02 -2.39 0.18
N PRO A 54 5.12 -2.64 -1.14
CA PRO A 54 4.15 -3.48 -1.83
C PRO A 54 4.07 -4.89 -1.21
N PRO A 55 2.88 -5.40 -0.87
CA PRO A 55 2.75 -6.68 -0.20
C PRO A 55 2.94 -7.86 -1.15
N SER A 56 3.51 -8.95 -0.66
CA SER A 56 3.81 -10.14 -1.46
C SER A 56 2.57 -10.87 -2.00
N TRP A 57 1.40 -10.68 -1.37
CA TRP A 57 0.12 -11.25 -1.83
C TRP A 57 -0.47 -10.53 -3.04
N GLU A 58 0.15 -9.45 -3.50
CA GLU A 58 -0.17 -8.83 -4.79
C GLU A 58 0.89 -9.15 -5.86
N GLY A 59 1.79 -10.10 -5.58
CA GLY A 59 2.95 -10.42 -6.41
C GLY A 59 4.04 -9.36 -6.31
N ASP A 60 4.73 -9.09 -7.41
CA ASP A 60 5.76 -8.04 -7.51
C ASP A 60 5.20 -6.73 -8.11
N ARG A 61 3.88 -6.53 -7.99
CA ARG A 61 3.20 -5.35 -8.50
C ARG A 61 3.50 -4.14 -7.61
N ASN A 62 3.86 -3.03 -8.24
CA ASN A 62 4.15 -1.76 -7.55
C ASN A 62 3.14 -0.67 -7.90
N ASP A 63 2.27 -0.91 -8.88
CA ASP A 63 1.40 0.08 -9.50
C ASP A 63 0.50 0.80 -8.50
N VAL A 64 -0.10 0.09 -7.55
CA VAL A 64 -0.96 0.69 -6.51
C VAL A 64 -0.18 1.64 -5.60
N CYS A 65 1.02 1.23 -5.17
CA CYS A 65 1.87 2.05 -4.30
C CYS A 65 2.48 3.25 -5.06
N LEU A 66 2.91 3.04 -6.31
CA LEU A 66 3.47 4.10 -7.16
C LEU A 66 2.42 5.14 -7.50
N ASP A 67 1.19 4.72 -7.86
CA ASP A 67 0.08 5.63 -8.10
C ASP A 67 -0.25 6.47 -6.85
N ALA A 68 -0.26 5.87 -5.67
CA ALA A 68 -0.44 6.59 -4.40
C ALA A 68 0.67 7.63 -4.16
N ALA A 69 1.93 7.28 -4.41
CA ALA A 69 3.06 8.20 -4.26
C ALA A 69 3.06 9.34 -5.29
N ILE A 70 2.60 9.08 -6.52
CA ILE A 70 2.43 10.11 -7.55
C ILE A 70 1.32 11.10 -7.17
N ARG A 71 0.17 10.59 -6.70
CA ARG A 71 -0.98 11.43 -6.30
C ARG A 71 -0.74 12.18 -4.99
N HIS A 72 0.02 11.61 -4.06
CA HIS A 72 0.26 12.17 -2.73
C HIS A 72 1.76 12.18 -2.36
N PRO A 73 2.62 12.92 -3.09
CA PRO A 73 4.08 12.86 -2.95
C PRO A 73 4.60 13.38 -1.60
N GLN A 74 3.77 14.12 -0.85
CA GLN A 74 4.12 14.55 0.51
C GLN A 74 3.73 13.52 1.59
N ARG A 75 2.84 12.58 1.26
CA ARG A 75 2.32 11.55 2.18
C ARG A 75 3.03 10.21 2.01
N PHE A 76 3.47 9.89 0.80
CA PHE A 76 4.00 8.57 0.49
C PHE A 76 5.32 8.58 -0.27
N ALA A 77 6.16 7.61 0.04
CA ALA A 77 7.25 7.14 -0.81
C ALA A 77 7.20 5.60 -0.89
N VAL A 78 7.79 4.99 -1.91
CA VAL A 78 7.67 3.54 -2.14
C VAL A 78 9.03 2.86 -2.02
N MET A 79 9.10 1.81 -1.21
CA MET A 79 10.16 0.82 -1.30
C MET A 79 9.76 -0.18 -2.38
N GLY A 80 10.30 0.02 -3.58
CA GLY A 80 9.94 -0.80 -4.75
C GLY A 80 10.23 -2.28 -4.54
N ARG A 81 9.33 -3.12 -5.05
CA ARG A 81 9.45 -4.57 -5.05
C ARG A 81 9.83 -5.04 -6.45
N PHE A 82 10.90 -5.80 -6.58
CA PHE A 82 11.38 -6.33 -7.86
C PHE A 82 11.57 -7.85 -7.75
N PRO A 83 11.47 -8.61 -8.86
CA PRO A 83 11.80 -10.04 -8.88
C PRO A 83 13.25 -10.36 -8.49
#